data_AF-A0A0A3Z6H9-F1
#
_entry.id   AF-A0A0A3Z6H9-F1
#
_cell.length_a   1.000
_cell.length_b   1.000
_cell.length_c   1.000
_cell.angle_alpha   90.00
_cell.angle_beta   90.00
_cell.angle_gamma   90.00
#
_symmetry.space_group_name_H-M   'P 1'
#
loop_
_entity.id
_entity.type
_entity.pdbx_description
1 polymer ?
#
loop_
_entity_poly.entity_id
_entity_poly.type
_entity_poly.pdbx_seq_one_letter_code
_entity_poly.pdbx_strand_id
1 'polypeptide(L)'
;MTYCVAMRLSSGMIFVSDSRTNAGVDHISSFRKLHVFHQDDERTLVLQSAGNLATTQSALSLLRRGCEDVEKPNLMSCNNMYDVALLVGETLREVIKRDGEEFGGTLMLGGQIKGEEPRLFQIYPQGNFIESSTDTPYFQIGESKYGKPIIDRVLRYDTPLDQAMQCALISMDSTLASNISVGLPLDVMIYPSDSFSTVQQYHLTDKHPYFSQIRQLWSAGLLSVFAQLPPLQLDE
;
A
#
# COMPACT_ATOMS: atom_id res chain seq x y z
N MET A 1 0.50 9.30 -10.78
CA MET A 1 0.19 10.22 -9.66
C MET A 1 -0.34 9.45 -8.45
N THR A 2 0.43 8.49 -7.94
CA THR A 2 0.08 7.67 -6.76
C THR A 2 1.29 6.81 -6.44
N TYR A 3 1.58 6.55 -5.17
CA TYR A 3 2.42 5.45 -4.74
C TYR A 3 1.84 4.82 -3.46
N CYS A 4 1.59 3.52 -3.51
CA CYS A 4 1.26 2.72 -2.34
C CYS A 4 2.21 1.52 -2.23
N VAL A 5 2.51 1.11 -1.00
CA VAL A 5 3.27 -0.10 -0.68
C VAL A 5 2.60 -0.86 0.46
N ALA A 6 2.62 -2.19 0.36
CA ALA A 6 2.24 -3.11 1.41
C ALA A 6 3.31 -4.18 1.57
N MET A 7 3.60 -4.58 2.81
CA MET A 7 4.55 -5.65 3.12
C MET A 7 3.88 -6.67 4.03
N ARG A 8 4.05 -7.95 3.72
CA ARG A 8 3.61 -9.11 4.50
C ARG A 8 4.85 -9.78 5.10
N LEU A 9 4.90 -9.82 6.42
CA LEU A 9 6.02 -10.29 7.21
C LEU A 9 5.54 -11.42 8.13
N SER A 10 6.50 -12.12 8.74
CA SER A 10 6.22 -13.18 9.71
C SER A 10 5.39 -12.70 10.91
N SER A 11 5.61 -11.46 11.37
CA SER A 11 4.93 -10.90 12.54
C SER A 11 3.74 -10.00 12.22
N GLY A 12 3.36 -9.84 10.94
CA GLY A 12 2.23 -9.02 10.56
C GLY A 12 2.37 -8.35 9.19
N MET A 13 1.71 -7.20 9.01
CA MET A 13 1.76 -6.42 7.79
C MET A 13 1.95 -4.93 8.05
N ILE A 14 2.46 -4.24 7.05
CA ILE A 14 2.53 -2.77 7.03
C ILE A 14 1.93 -2.25 5.73
N PHE A 15 1.33 -1.06 5.79
CA PHE A 15 0.70 -0.38 4.66
C PHE A 15 1.07 1.09 4.69
N VAL A 16 1.47 1.64 3.55
CA VAL A 16 1.78 3.08 3.39
C VAL A 16 1.26 3.55 2.04
N SER A 17 0.40 4.57 2.04
CA SER A 17 -0.16 5.18 0.85
C SER A 17 0.05 6.69 0.85
N ASP A 18 0.48 7.24 -0.29
CA ASP A 18 0.45 8.69 -0.51
C ASP A 18 -0.98 9.19 -0.78
N SER A 19 -1.21 10.51 -0.72
CA SER A 19 -2.55 11.08 -0.95
C SER A 19 -2.66 11.92 -2.22
N ARG A 20 -1.55 12.30 -2.87
CA ARG A 20 -1.62 13.16 -4.07
C ARG A 20 -2.25 12.40 -5.24
N THR A 21 -3.22 13.03 -5.89
CA THR A 21 -4.02 12.38 -6.93
C THR A 21 -4.31 13.34 -8.07
N ASN A 22 -4.28 12.82 -9.30
CA ASN A 22 -4.78 13.52 -10.47
C ASN A 22 -6.30 13.38 -10.57
N ALA A 23 -7.04 14.48 -10.43
CA ALA A 23 -8.48 14.52 -10.61
C ALA A 23 -8.91 15.16 -11.95
N GLY A 24 -7.95 15.53 -12.81
CA GLY A 24 -8.20 16.17 -14.10
C GLY A 24 -7.05 17.08 -14.51
N VAL A 25 -7.13 17.62 -15.74
CA VAL A 25 -6.17 18.65 -16.20
C VAL A 25 -6.19 19.80 -15.20
N ASP A 26 -5.03 20.14 -14.65
CA ASP A 26 -4.81 21.15 -13.60
C ASP A 26 -5.46 20.91 -12.22
N HIS A 27 -6.07 19.75 -12.00
CA HIS A 27 -6.73 19.40 -10.74
C HIS A 27 -5.92 18.36 -9.97
N ILE A 28 -4.88 18.81 -9.27
CA ILE A 28 -4.13 17.98 -8.31
C ILE A 28 -4.69 18.21 -6.91
N SER A 29 -5.13 17.14 -6.25
CA SER A 29 -5.76 17.21 -4.92
C SER A 29 -5.35 16.02 -4.06
N SER A 30 -5.73 16.06 -2.78
CA SER A 30 -5.44 14.99 -1.82
C SER A 30 -6.65 14.09 -1.63
N PHE A 31 -6.50 12.81 -1.95
CA PHE A 31 -7.50 11.78 -1.69
C PHE A 31 -6.86 10.61 -0.95
N ARG A 32 -7.55 10.09 0.07
CA ARG A 32 -7.12 8.89 0.81
C ARG A 32 -7.07 7.69 -0.13
N LYS A 33 -5.98 6.90 -0.03
CA LYS A 33 -5.75 5.69 -0.83
C LYS A 33 -5.45 4.46 0.02
N LEU A 34 -5.85 4.49 1.29
CA LEU A 34 -5.79 3.38 2.24
C LEU A 34 -7.15 3.31 2.92
N HIS A 35 -7.86 2.18 2.76
CA HIS A 35 -9.21 1.99 3.24
C HIS A 35 -9.28 0.71 4.08
N VAL A 36 -9.72 0.85 5.32
CA VAL A 36 -9.84 -0.27 6.26
C VAL A 36 -11.30 -0.71 6.35
N PHE A 37 -11.50 -2.01 6.28
CA PHE A 37 -12.77 -2.72 6.55
C PHE A 37 -12.51 -3.67 7.71
N HIS A 38 -13.32 -3.60 8.75
CA HIS A 38 -12.98 -4.20 10.02
C HIS A 38 -14.21 -4.72 10.76
N GLN A 39 -14.04 -5.89 11.36
CA GLN A 39 -14.93 -6.48 12.34
C GLN A 39 -14.09 -6.95 13.53
N ASP A 40 -14.43 -6.48 14.73
CA ASP A 40 -13.69 -6.77 15.96
C ASP A 40 -13.50 -8.28 16.17
N ASP A 41 -12.28 -8.67 16.55
CA ASP A 41 -11.88 -10.05 16.86
C ASP A 41 -12.14 -11.10 15.76
N GLU A 42 -12.39 -10.66 14.52
CA GLU A 42 -12.78 -11.52 13.42
C GLU A 42 -12.06 -11.20 12.10
N ARG A 43 -12.03 -9.94 11.64
CA ARG A 43 -11.28 -9.58 10.43
C ARG A 43 -10.77 -8.15 10.41
N THR A 44 -9.64 -7.98 9.74
CA THR A 44 -9.10 -6.67 9.34
C THR A 44 -8.64 -6.76 7.90
N LEU A 45 -9.27 -5.98 7.02
CA LEU A 45 -8.96 -5.90 5.60
C LEU A 45 -8.55 -4.48 5.25
N VAL A 46 -7.48 -4.35 4.48
CA VAL A 46 -6.90 -3.08 4.03
C VAL A 46 -6.84 -3.09 2.51
N LEU A 47 -7.49 -2.10 1.89
CA LEU A 47 -7.44 -1.84 0.46
C LEU A 47 -6.64 -0.58 0.18
N GLN A 48 -5.65 -0.69 -0.70
CA GLN A 48 -4.92 0.45 -1.27
C GLN A 48 -5.22 0.61 -2.75
N SER A 49 -5.27 1.86 -3.23
CA SER A 49 -5.72 2.18 -4.58
C SER A 49 -4.70 2.97 -5.41
N ALA A 50 -4.62 2.65 -6.70
CA ALA A 50 -3.87 3.41 -7.70
C ALA A 50 -4.54 3.35 -9.08
N GLY A 51 -4.25 4.33 -9.93
CA GLY A 51 -4.82 4.44 -11.28
C GLY A 51 -5.95 5.47 -11.36
N ASN A 52 -6.96 5.22 -12.18
CA ASN A 52 -8.07 6.15 -12.36
C ASN A 52 -8.86 6.35 -11.05
N LEU A 53 -9.02 7.61 -10.63
CA LEU A 53 -9.69 7.95 -9.37
C LEU A 53 -11.18 7.57 -9.38
N ALA A 54 -11.88 7.82 -10.48
CA ALA A 54 -13.31 7.51 -10.59
C ALA A 54 -13.56 5.99 -10.52
N THR A 55 -12.72 5.21 -11.19
CA THR A 55 -12.76 3.73 -11.16
C THR A 55 -12.52 3.21 -9.74
N THR A 56 -11.45 3.65 -9.08
CA THR A 56 -11.10 3.16 -7.74
C THR A 56 -12.13 3.60 -6.69
N GLN A 57 -12.65 4.84 -6.75
CA GLN A 57 -13.72 5.29 -5.87
C GLN A 57 -15.03 4.54 -6.10
N SER A 58 -15.39 4.28 -7.36
CA SER A 58 -16.58 3.48 -7.68
C SER A 58 -16.47 2.07 -7.12
N ALA A 59 -15.33 1.40 -7.34
CA ALA A 59 -15.10 0.04 -6.82
C ALA A 59 -15.17 0.01 -5.29
N LEU A 60 -14.50 0.95 -4.60
CA LEU A 60 -14.55 1.05 -3.14
C LEU A 60 -15.96 1.36 -2.62
N SER A 61 -16.73 2.19 -3.33
CA SER A 61 -18.11 2.54 -2.94
C SER A 61 -19.06 1.35 -3.09
N LEU A 62 -18.92 0.57 -4.17
CA LEU A 62 -19.69 -0.65 -4.37
C LEU A 62 -19.36 -1.70 -3.30
N LEU A 63 -18.07 -1.89 -2.99
CA LEU A 63 -17.65 -2.81 -1.92
C LEU A 63 -18.20 -2.40 -0.55
N ARG A 64 -18.15 -1.10 -0.21
CA ARG A 64 -18.74 -0.57 1.04
C ARG A 64 -20.24 -0.81 1.10
N ARG A 65 -20.96 -0.44 0.04
CA ARG A 65 -22.40 -0.67 -0.05
C ARG A 65 -22.76 -2.16 0.03
N GLY A 66 -21.95 -3.02 -0.58
CA GLY A 66 -22.15 -4.46 -0.55
C GLY A 66 -22.01 -5.08 0.85
N CYS A 67 -21.27 -4.44 1.76
CA CYS A 67 -21.15 -4.90 3.15
C CYS A 67 -22.48 -4.84 3.93
N GLU A 68 -23.46 -4.06 3.45
CA GLU A 68 -24.79 -3.96 4.07
C GLU A 68 -25.76 -5.06 3.56
N ASP A 69 -25.40 -5.78 2.49
CA ASP A 69 -26.23 -6.82 1.89
C ASP A 69 -25.91 -8.19 2.51
N VAL A 70 -26.80 -8.67 3.38
CA VAL A 70 -26.64 -9.97 4.08
C VAL A 70 -26.94 -11.18 3.20
N GLU A 71 -27.59 -10.99 2.06
CA GLU A 71 -27.98 -12.09 1.15
C GLU A 71 -26.88 -12.44 0.14
N LYS A 72 -25.84 -11.60 0.03
CA LYS A 72 -24.74 -11.78 -0.92
C LYS A 72 -23.38 -11.85 -0.23
N PRO A 73 -22.43 -12.62 -0.81
CA PRO A 73 -21.04 -12.55 -0.40
C PRO A 73 -20.51 -11.12 -0.50
N ASN A 74 -19.91 -10.64 0.59
CA ASN A 74 -19.36 -9.30 0.71
C ASN A 74 -18.08 -9.34 1.58
N LEU A 75 -17.39 -8.20 1.72
CA LEU A 75 -16.13 -8.12 2.46
C LEU A 75 -16.23 -8.60 3.92
N MET A 76 -17.41 -8.55 4.53
CA MET A 76 -17.68 -8.98 5.91
C MET A 76 -18.20 -10.42 6.02
N SER A 77 -18.59 -11.05 4.91
CA SER A 77 -19.15 -12.42 4.91
C SER A 77 -18.29 -13.45 4.17
N CYS A 78 -17.33 -13.03 3.35
CA CYS A 78 -16.35 -13.95 2.73
C CYS A 78 -15.62 -14.76 3.81
N ASN A 79 -15.39 -16.06 3.54
CA ASN A 79 -14.82 -17.00 4.50
C ASN A 79 -13.28 -16.94 4.60
N ASN A 80 -12.62 -16.45 3.54
CA ASN A 80 -11.16 -16.40 3.46
C ASN A 80 -10.71 -15.23 2.58
N MET A 81 -9.44 -14.85 2.70
CA MET A 81 -8.86 -13.71 1.99
C MET A 81 -8.80 -13.90 0.47
N TYR A 82 -8.77 -15.15 -0.02
CA TYR A 82 -8.80 -15.44 -1.46
C TYR A 82 -10.18 -15.10 -2.06
N ASP A 83 -11.26 -15.46 -1.38
CA ASP A 83 -12.63 -15.10 -1.77
C ASP A 83 -12.84 -13.58 -1.73
N VAL A 84 -12.21 -12.89 -0.77
CA VAL A 84 -12.18 -11.42 -0.74
C VAL A 84 -11.45 -10.87 -1.97
N ALA A 85 -10.31 -11.45 -2.36
CA ALA A 85 -9.57 -11.02 -3.55
C ALA A 85 -10.37 -11.23 -4.85
N LEU A 86 -11.09 -12.37 -4.96
CA LEU A 86 -12.04 -12.62 -6.05
C LEU A 86 -13.12 -11.53 -6.12
N LEU A 87 -13.82 -11.27 -5.01
CA LEU A 87 -14.88 -10.27 -4.95
C LEU A 87 -14.39 -8.87 -5.35
N VAL A 88 -13.22 -8.46 -4.86
CA VAL A 88 -12.62 -7.16 -5.18
C VAL A 88 -12.23 -7.10 -6.67
N GLY A 89 -11.66 -8.17 -7.21
CA GLY A 89 -11.31 -8.28 -8.62
C GLY A 89 -12.54 -8.22 -9.54
N GLU A 90 -13.62 -8.91 -9.18
CA GLU A 90 -14.89 -8.88 -9.90
C GLU A 90 -15.52 -7.48 -9.88
N THR A 91 -15.52 -6.83 -8.71
CA THR A 91 -16.06 -5.47 -8.57
C THR A 91 -15.26 -4.46 -9.40
N LEU A 92 -13.92 -4.58 -9.39
CA LEU A 92 -13.07 -3.71 -10.22
C LEU A 92 -13.34 -3.91 -11.71
N ARG A 93 -13.46 -5.17 -12.15
CA ARG A 93 -13.78 -5.51 -13.55
C ARG A 93 -15.17 -5.00 -13.95
N GLU A 94 -16.16 -5.08 -13.06
CA GLU A 94 -17.51 -4.53 -13.30
C GLU A 94 -17.45 -3.03 -13.58
N VAL A 95 -16.74 -2.28 -12.73
CA VAL A 95 -16.60 -0.83 -12.89
C VAL A 95 -15.87 -0.47 -14.19
N ILE A 96 -14.74 -1.14 -14.48
CA ILE A 96 -13.97 -0.89 -15.72
C ILE A 96 -14.82 -1.20 -16.95
N LYS A 97 -15.57 -2.32 -16.94
CA LYS A 97 -16.47 -2.68 -18.04
C LYS A 97 -17.59 -1.66 -18.24
N ARG A 98 -18.11 -1.09 -17.14
CA ARG A 98 -19.16 -0.06 -17.17
C ARG A 98 -18.64 1.26 -17.75
N ASP A 99 -17.45 1.69 -17.35
CA ASP A 99 -16.93 3.04 -17.62
C ASP A 99 -16.04 3.11 -18.88
N GLY A 100 -15.39 2.00 -19.26
CA GLY A 100 -14.45 1.92 -20.40
C GLY A 100 -13.09 1.33 -20.00
N GLU A 101 -12.49 0.53 -20.87
CA GLU A 101 -11.23 -0.17 -20.56
C GLU A 101 -10.02 0.76 -20.44
N GLU A 102 -10.09 1.97 -20.99
CA GLU A 102 -9.09 3.03 -20.82
C GLU A 102 -9.02 3.56 -19.37
N PHE A 103 -10.06 3.34 -18.56
CA PHE A 103 -10.15 3.82 -17.18
C PHE A 103 -9.71 2.76 -16.18
N GLY A 104 -8.52 2.19 -16.41
CA GLY A 104 -7.95 1.15 -15.54
C GLY A 104 -7.61 1.63 -14.12
N GLY A 105 -7.73 0.71 -13.17
CA GLY A 105 -7.29 0.86 -11.78
C GLY A 105 -6.58 -0.41 -11.30
N THR A 106 -5.77 -0.28 -10.25
CA THR A 106 -5.11 -1.41 -9.57
C THR A 106 -5.34 -1.25 -8.08
N LEU A 107 -5.62 -2.36 -7.41
CA LEU A 107 -5.83 -2.40 -5.97
C LEU A 107 -4.82 -3.34 -5.31
N MET A 108 -4.42 -3.06 -4.08
CA MET A 108 -3.77 -4.04 -3.21
C MET A 108 -4.70 -4.35 -2.06
N LEU A 109 -4.82 -5.64 -1.74
CA LEU A 109 -5.65 -6.15 -0.66
C LEU A 109 -4.74 -6.89 0.32
N GLY A 110 -4.61 -6.40 1.53
CA GLY A 110 -3.97 -7.13 2.62
C GLY A 110 -4.89 -7.26 3.80
N GLY A 111 -4.72 -8.28 4.62
CA GLY A 111 -5.57 -8.47 5.78
C GLY A 111 -5.42 -9.84 6.42
N GLN A 112 -6.25 -10.06 7.42
CA GLN A 112 -6.40 -11.34 8.08
C GLN A 112 -7.88 -11.56 8.42
N ILE A 113 -8.34 -12.78 8.20
CA ILE A 113 -9.62 -13.30 8.68
C ILE A 113 -9.29 -14.37 9.71
N LYS A 114 -10.07 -14.43 10.80
CA LYS A 114 -9.85 -15.37 11.89
C LYS A 114 -9.80 -16.81 11.39
N GLY A 115 -8.73 -17.50 11.76
CA GLY A 115 -8.44 -18.87 11.31
C GLY A 115 -7.54 -18.95 10.08
N GLU A 116 -7.18 -17.83 9.47
CA GLU A 116 -6.14 -17.74 8.44
C GLU A 116 -4.92 -16.96 8.93
N GLU A 117 -3.78 -17.23 8.31
CA GLU A 117 -2.61 -16.36 8.35
C GLU A 117 -2.89 -15.00 7.67
N PRO A 118 -2.15 -13.93 7.98
CA PRO A 118 -2.21 -12.70 7.20
C PRO A 118 -1.83 -12.95 5.73
N ARG A 119 -2.63 -12.43 4.79
CA ARG A 119 -2.44 -12.59 3.34
C ARG A 119 -2.48 -11.24 2.63
N LEU A 120 -1.72 -11.12 1.55
CA LEU A 120 -1.56 -9.89 0.78
C LEU A 120 -1.58 -10.20 -0.72
N PHE A 121 -2.40 -9.46 -1.46
CA PHE A 121 -2.68 -9.63 -2.87
C PHE A 121 -2.50 -8.31 -3.64
N GLN A 122 -2.09 -8.43 -4.90
CA GLN A 122 -2.14 -7.35 -5.89
C GLN A 122 -3.16 -7.71 -6.97
N ILE A 123 -4.15 -6.84 -7.15
CA ILE A 123 -5.29 -7.01 -8.04
C ILE A 123 -5.11 -6.13 -9.27
N TYR A 124 -5.00 -6.77 -10.44
CA TYR A 124 -4.78 -6.10 -11.71
C TYR A 124 -6.07 -5.54 -12.32
N PRO A 125 -5.99 -4.62 -13.29
CA PRO A 125 -7.17 -4.06 -13.96
C PRO A 125 -8.11 -5.12 -14.56
N GLN A 126 -7.58 -6.29 -14.95
CA GLN A 126 -8.37 -7.39 -15.51
C GLN A 126 -9.18 -8.17 -14.45
N GLY A 127 -9.02 -7.82 -13.17
CA GLY A 127 -9.68 -8.46 -12.03
C GLY A 127 -9.00 -9.75 -11.54
N ASN A 128 -7.98 -10.24 -12.24
CA ASN A 128 -7.11 -11.29 -11.72
C ASN A 128 -6.09 -10.71 -10.73
N PHE A 129 -5.45 -11.58 -9.95
CA PHE A 129 -4.54 -11.16 -8.90
C PHE A 129 -3.42 -12.17 -8.67
N ILE A 130 -2.37 -11.70 -8.01
CA ILE A 130 -1.30 -12.53 -7.45
C ILE A 130 -1.24 -12.34 -5.94
N GLU A 131 -0.66 -13.32 -5.24
CA GLU A 131 -0.45 -13.31 -3.80
C GLU A 131 1.04 -13.20 -3.46
N SER A 132 1.34 -12.47 -2.40
CA SER A 132 2.70 -12.38 -1.85
C SER A 132 3.14 -13.72 -1.26
N SER A 133 4.45 -13.95 -1.26
CA SER A 133 5.07 -15.13 -0.65
C SER A 133 6.19 -14.71 0.30
N THR A 134 6.84 -15.68 0.93
CA THR A 134 8.07 -15.41 1.71
C THR A 134 9.20 -14.85 0.83
N ASP A 135 9.26 -15.28 -0.43
CA ASP A 135 10.27 -14.83 -1.40
C ASP A 135 9.94 -13.47 -2.00
N THR A 136 8.64 -13.16 -2.13
CA THR A 136 8.13 -11.84 -2.56
C THR A 136 7.20 -11.27 -1.48
N PRO A 137 7.75 -10.74 -0.37
CA PRO A 137 6.96 -10.37 0.81
C PRO A 137 6.33 -8.97 0.72
N TYR A 138 6.32 -8.33 -0.45
CA TYR A 138 5.77 -6.99 -0.59
C TYR A 138 5.26 -6.73 -2.01
N PHE A 139 4.33 -5.78 -2.12
CA PHE A 139 3.86 -5.25 -3.39
C PHE A 139 3.88 -3.73 -3.40
N GLN A 140 3.96 -3.16 -4.61
CA GLN A 140 3.88 -1.72 -4.85
C GLN A 140 2.94 -1.45 -6.01
N ILE A 141 2.14 -0.39 -5.92
CA ILE A 141 1.28 0.11 -7.01
C ILE A 141 1.51 1.61 -7.23
N GLY A 142 1.33 2.06 -8.47
CA GLY A 142 1.62 3.43 -8.89
C GLY A 142 3.10 3.65 -9.26
N GLU A 143 3.67 4.80 -8.89
CA GLU A 143 5.05 5.23 -9.18
C GLU A 143 6.08 4.54 -8.28
N SER A 144 6.20 3.22 -8.42
CA SER A 144 6.92 2.36 -7.47
C SER A 144 8.45 2.29 -7.65
N LYS A 145 8.97 2.69 -8.81
CA LYS A 145 10.37 2.43 -9.20
C LYS A 145 11.39 3.15 -8.33
N TYR A 146 11.09 4.36 -7.86
CA TYR A 146 12.03 5.20 -7.10
C TYR A 146 12.30 4.64 -5.70
N GLY A 147 11.26 4.12 -5.03
CA GLY A 147 11.35 3.55 -3.70
C GLY A 147 11.75 2.07 -3.66
N LYS A 148 11.69 1.36 -4.80
CA LYS A 148 12.00 -0.07 -4.86
C LYS A 148 13.41 -0.45 -4.35
N PRO A 149 14.50 0.27 -4.69
CA PRO A 149 15.85 -0.17 -4.35
C PRO A 149 16.16 -0.25 -2.85
N ILE A 150 15.51 0.56 -2.00
CA ILE A 150 15.71 0.44 -0.54
C ILE A 150 15.00 -0.80 0.01
N ILE A 151 13.80 -1.10 -0.51
CA ILE A 151 13.02 -2.27 -0.12
C ILE A 151 13.78 -3.55 -0.50
N ASP A 152 14.27 -3.65 -1.73
CA ASP A 152 15.06 -4.81 -2.19
C ASP A 152 16.29 -5.07 -1.30
N ARG A 153 16.95 -4.00 -0.84
CA ARG A 153 18.18 -4.10 -0.05
C ARG A 153 17.93 -4.53 1.39
N VAL A 154 16.89 -3.99 2.03
CA VAL A 154 16.71 -4.07 3.49
C VAL A 154 15.61 -5.03 3.90
N LEU A 155 14.51 -5.11 3.14
CA LEU A 155 13.32 -5.86 3.57
C LEU A 155 13.48 -7.35 3.35
N ARG A 156 13.18 -8.14 4.37
CA ARG A 156 13.06 -9.60 4.35
C ARG A 156 11.77 -10.02 5.08
N TYR A 157 11.29 -11.23 4.85
CA TYR A 157 10.05 -11.73 5.49
C TYR A 157 10.11 -11.75 7.03
N ASP A 158 11.31 -11.91 7.59
CA ASP A 158 11.60 -11.89 9.03
C ASP A 158 11.94 -10.49 9.58
N THR A 159 11.88 -9.44 8.76
CA THR A 159 12.11 -8.07 9.22
C THR A 159 11.05 -7.66 10.26
N PRO A 160 11.45 -7.10 11.42
CA PRO A 160 10.49 -6.60 12.41
C PRO A 160 9.60 -5.48 11.86
N LEU A 161 8.33 -5.42 12.31
CA LEU A 161 7.33 -4.45 11.81
C LEU A 161 7.82 -3.00 11.85
N ASP A 162 8.46 -2.58 12.94
CA ASP A 162 8.95 -1.20 13.08
C ASP A 162 10.03 -0.86 12.04
N GLN A 163 10.95 -1.80 11.77
CA GLN A 163 11.98 -1.63 10.75
C GLN A 163 11.40 -1.66 9.34
N ALA A 164 10.40 -2.50 9.09
CA ALA A 164 9.70 -2.53 7.82
C ALA A 164 8.93 -1.21 7.56
N MET A 165 8.30 -0.64 8.59
CA MET A 165 7.67 0.68 8.50
C MET A 165 8.70 1.77 8.21
N GLN A 166 9.85 1.78 8.90
CA GLN A 166 10.96 2.69 8.58
C GLN A 166 11.43 2.56 7.13
N CYS A 167 11.59 1.32 6.64
CA CYS A 167 11.94 1.04 5.25
C CYS A 167 10.89 1.61 4.27
N ALA A 168 9.60 1.44 4.57
CA ALA A 168 8.51 1.98 3.75
C ALA A 168 8.49 3.52 3.75
N LEU A 169 8.77 4.17 4.88
CA LEU A 169 8.86 5.63 4.98
C LEU A 169 10.07 6.18 4.20
N ILE A 170 11.22 5.50 4.22
CA ILE A 170 12.39 5.88 3.41
C ILE A 170 12.12 5.66 1.91
N SER A 171 11.39 4.60 1.56
CA SER A 171 10.90 4.36 0.20
C SER A 171 10.01 5.51 -0.27
N MET A 172 9.10 5.99 0.59
CA MET A 172 8.27 7.17 0.32
C MET A 172 9.09 8.45 0.17
N ASP A 173 10.07 8.70 1.05
CA ASP A 173 10.95 9.88 0.95
C ASP A 173 11.69 9.93 -0.39
N SER A 174 12.31 8.81 -0.79
CA SER A 174 13.03 8.69 -2.06
C SER A 174 12.11 8.99 -3.26
N THR A 175 10.86 8.54 -3.17
CA THR A 175 9.85 8.75 -4.23
C THR A 175 9.34 10.19 -4.25
N LEU A 176 9.04 10.77 -3.08
CA LEU A 176 8.61 12.17 -2.94
C LEU A 176 9.66 13.15 -3.47
N ALA A 177 10.95 12.86 -3.23
CA ALA A 177 12.05 13.69 -3.71
C ALA A 177 12.25 13.61 -5.24
N SER A 178 11.82 12.52 -5.87
CA SER A 178 12.14 12.22 -7.28
C SER A 178 10.96 12.33 -8.23
N ASN A 179 9.72 12.33 -7.73
CA ASN A 179 8.52 12.35 -8.57
C ASN A 179 7.40 13.19 -7.93
N ILE A 180 7.10 14.33 -8.57
CA ILE A 180 6.08 15.29 -8.12
C ILE A 180 4.66 14.72 -8.07
N SER A 181 4.43 13.59 -8.74
CA SER A 181 3.11 12.97 -8.81
C SER A 181 2.74 12.19 -7.55
N VAL A 182 3.71 11.97 -6.65
CA VAL A 182 3.54 11.41 -5.31
C VAL A 182 3.62 12.56 -4.31
N GLY A 183 2.80 12.53 -3.27
CA GLY A 183 2.74 13.65 -2.34
C GLY A 183 2.10 13.34 -1.01
N LEU A 184 2.52 14.12 -0.01
CA LEU A 184 1.94 14.16 1.33
C LEU A 184 0.50 14.70 1.33
N PRO A 185 -0.28 14.39 2.38
CA PRO A 185 0.02 13.48 3.50
C PRO A 185 0.13 12.00 3.12
N LEU A 186 0.68 11.19 4.03
CA LEU A 186 0.65 9.72 3.94
C LEU A 186 -0.37 9.16 4.93
N ASP A 187 -1.13 8.15 4.50
CA ASP A 187 -1.88 7.29 5.41
C ASP A 187 -1.07 6.00 5.61
N VAL A 188 -0.81 5.63 6.87
CA VAL A 188 -0.01 4.45 7.22
C VAL A 188 -0.70 3.58 8.24
N MET A 189 -0.46 2.27 8.17
CA MET A 189 -0.97 1.29 9.11
C MET A 189 0.06 0.21 9.42
N ILE A 190 0.16 -0.16 10.69
CA ILE A 190 0.85 -1.37 11.16
C ILE A 190 -0.22 -2.36 11.63
N TYR A 191 -0.10 -3.60 11.21
CA TYR A 191 -1.00 -4.68 11.59
C TYR A 191 -0.20 -5.85 12.16
N PRO A 192 -0.14 -6.03 13.49
CA PRO A 192 0.43 -7.24 14.08
C PRO A 192 -0.45 -8.47 13.77
N SER A 193 0.16 -9.60 13.43
CA SER A 193 -0.56 -10.86 13.20
C SER A 193 -1.45 -11.21 14.40
N ASP A 194 -2.63 -11.78 14.12
CA ASP A 194 -3.65 -12.21 15.09
C ASP A 194 -4.21 -11.11 15.99
N SER A 195 -3.85 -9.84 15.76
CA SER A 195 -4.35 -8.73 16.58
C SER A 195 -5.78 -8.32 16.25
N PHE A 196 -6.20 -8.54 14.98
CA PHE A 196 -7.43 -7.97 14.41
C PHE A 196 -7.60 -6.49 14.72
N SER A 197 -6.50 -5.76 14.96
CA SER A 197 -6.53 -4.39 15.47
C SER A 197 -6.33 -3.37 14.36
N THR A 198 -7.04 -2.25 14.50
CA THR A 198 -6.93 -1.10 13.60
C THR A 198 -6.32 0.12 14.29
N VAL A 199 -5.79 -0.04 15.51
CA VAL A 199 -5.32 1.06 16.38
C VAL A 199 -4.08 1.75 15.84
N GLN A 200 -3.14 1.02 15.23
CA GLN A 200 -1.89 1.56 14.71
C GLN A 200 -2.03 2.15 13.31
N GLN A 201 -2.98 3.09 13.16
CA GLN A 201 -3.17 3.90 11.96
C GLN A 201 -2.73 5.34 12.21
N TYR A 202 -1.96 5.90 11.28
CA TYR A 202 -1.42 7.25 11.42
C TYR A 202 -1.55 8.04 10.13
N HIS A 203 -1.74 9.35 10.28
CA HIS A 203 -1.80 10.31 9.18
C HIS A 203 -0.57 11.22 9.25
N LEU A 204 0.39 10.99 8.35
CA LEU A 204 1.69 11.66 8.37
C LEU A 204 1.65 12.87 7.44
N THR A 205 1.57 14.06 8.03
CA THR A 205 1.69 15.33 7.32
C THR A 205 3.16 15.71 7.13
N ASP A 206 3.40 16.78 6.37
CA ASP A 206 4.72 17.43 6.22
C ASP A 206 5.34 17.87 7.56
N LYS A 207 4.50 18.12 8.57
CA LYS A 207 4.88 18.55 9.92
C LYS A 207 5.05 17.39 10.90
N HIS A 208 4.90 16.13 10.48
CA HIS A 208 4.99 15.00 11.39
C HIS A 208 6.43 14.83 11.92
N PRO A 209 6.68 14.97 13.23
CA PRO A 209 8.04 15.15 13.77
C PRO A 209 8.94 13.95 13.49
N TYR A 210 8.42 12.73 13.65
CA TYR A 210 9.16 11.51 13.36
C TYR A 210 9.50 11.37 11.87
N PHE A 211 8.58 11.77 10.99
CA PHE A 211 8.81 11.66 9.55
C PHE A 211 9.85 12.70 9.09
N SER A 212 9.81 13.91 9.63
CA SER A 212 10.88 14.89 9.40
C SER A 212 12.23 14.39 9.91
N GLN A 213 12.27 13.78 11.10
CA GLN A 213 13.49 13.28 11.71
C GLN A 213 14.12 12.14 10.90
N ILE A 214 13.35 11.10 10.51
CA ILE A 214 13.90 9.96 9.76
C ILE A 214 14.46 10.40 8.41
N ARG A 215 13.80 11.34 7.71
CA ARG A 215 14.27 11.90 6.44
C ARG A 215 15.60 12.63 6.59
N GLN A 216 15.73 13.45 7.63
CA GLN A 216 16.97 14.18 7.92
C GLN A 216 18.11 13.23 8.26
N LEU A 217 17.87 12.25 9.15
CA LEU A 217 18.87 11.25 9.53
C LEU A 217 19.31 10.39 8.35
N TRP A 218 18.35 9.95 7.52
CA TRP A 218 18.64 9.14 6.34
C TRP A 218 19.49 9.92 5.32
N SER A 219 19.11 11.15 5.02
CA SER A 219 19.87 12.02 4.10
C SER A 219 21.29 12.29 4.61
N ALA A 220 21.45 12.64 5.88
CA ALA A 220 22.77 12.87 6.48
C ALA A 220 23.64 11.60 6.48
N GLY A 221 23.04 10.44 6.79
CA GLY A 221 23.71 9.15 6.76
C GLY A 221 24.21 8.78 5.36
N LEU A 222 23.36 8.94 4.34
CA LEU A 222 23.74 8.68 2.95
C LEU A 222 24.89 9.57 2.47
N LEU A 223 24.83 10.88 2.76
CA LEU A 223 25.90 11.81 2.40
C LEU A 223 27.21 11.46 3.12
N SER A 224 27.14 11.06 4.38
CA SER A 224 28.31 10.64 5.16
C SER A 224 28.97 9.39 4.57
N VAL A 225 28.18 8.35 4.23
CA VAL A 225 28.68 7.13 3.59
C VAL A 225 29.28 7.44 2.22
N PHE A 226 28.62 8.27 1.42
CA PHE A 226 29.11 8.65 0.09
C PHE A 226 30.46 9.39 0.16
N ALA A 227 30.62 10.30 1.12
CA ALA A 227 31.88 11.04 1.32
C ALA A 227 33.04 10.15 1.80
N GLN A 228 32.75 8.99 2.39
CA GLN A 228 33.74 8.02 2.87
C GLN A 228 34.11 6.97 1.81
N LEU A 229 33.49 7.00 0.63
CA LEU A 229 33.85 6.08 -0.44
C LEU A 229 35.32 6.30 -0.84
N PRO A 230 36.08 5.22 -1.11
CA PRO A 230 37.45 5.35 -1.57
C PRO A 230 37.48 6.16 -2.87
N PRO A 231 38.55 6.94 -3.12
CA PRO A 231 38.70 7.64 -4.38
C PRO A 231 38.65 6.65 -5.53
N LEU A 232 37.97 7.05 -6.60
CA LEU A 232 37.79 6.24 -7.80
C LEU A 232 39.16 5.89 -8.40
N GLN A 233 39.48 4.59 -8.44
CA GLN A 233 40.66 4.04 -9.12
C GLN A 233 40.17 3.19 -10.29
N LEU A 234 40.25 3.75 -11.50
CA LEU A 234 39.83 3.08 -12.75
C LEU A 234 40.99 2.61 -13.61
N ASP A 235 42.21 2.99 -13.24
CA ASP A 235 43.42 2.58 -13.91
C ASP A 235 43.92 1.28 -13.24
N GLU A 236 44.05 0.20 -14.03
CA GLU A 236 44.89 -0.95 -13.67
C GLU A 236 46.38 -0.55 -13.65
#